data_AF-A0A6J7P3D4-F1
#
_entry.id   AF-A0A6J7P3D4-F1
#
_cell.length_a   1.000
_cell.length_b   1.000
_cell.length_c   1.000
_cell.angle_alpha   90.00
_cell.angle_beta   90.00
_cell.angle_gamma   90.00
#
_symmetry.space_group_name_H-M   'P 1'
#
loop_
_entity.id
_entity.type
_entity.pdbx_description
1 polymer ?
#
loop_
_entity_poly.entity_id
_entity_poly.type
_entity_poly.pdbx_seq_one_letter_code
_entity_poly.pdbx_strand_id
1 'polypeptide(L)'
;MFVDGEGEVLYVGKATNIRARVRSYFGTGDSRRKVGSLLKLMQSIHYISTPDVLSAEVLELRLIARLRPRYNHAFTRATKYCYVRLTCGEVWPRLMVTKSLKSGSDDIFLGPISSRSMARDFVDAIESVVPLRRCTVRMGKNYRAPVDAPVCSAAQLGLAQCPCSGTAEPSSYAKAVESVMRVLSGNADEVLEKLNAKMLAHSRAQRFEEAGVVLARVEALETILRRVQSVRELVEAGELSIDSGQVSHSVERGLLVGTDVDGASFNFVAPQIDLDFSELLSAPKPSDVSYPISADLIDEILCIARHQNAA
;
A
#
# COMPACT_ATOMS: atom_id res chain seq x y z
N MET A 1 10.36 15.98 -17.62
CA MET A 1 11.04 16.60 -16.47
C MET A 1 11.06 18.10 -16.67
N PHE A 2 10.74 18.85 -15.63
CA PHE A 2 10.85 20.31 -15.59
C PHE A 2 12.08 20.66 -14.77
N VAL A 3 12.93 21.53 -15.31
CA VAL A 3 14.26 21.86 -14.77
C VAL A 3 14.37 23.37 -14.63
N ASP A 4 15.04 23.84 -13.58
CA ASP A 4 15.34 25.26 -13.40
C ASP A 4 16.61 25.72 -14.14
N GLY A 5 17.07 26.94 -13.88
CA GLY A 5 18.26 27.49 -14.51
C GLY A 5 19.58 27.00 -13.96
N GLU A 6 19.57 26.33 -12.81
CA GLU A 6 20.76 25.74 -12.18
C GLU A 6 20.89 24.25 -12.53
N GLY A 7 19.95 23.69 -13.29
CA GLY A 7 19.92 22.28 -13.66
C GLY A 7 19.18 21.38 -12.67
N GLU A 8 18.53 21.94 -11.63
CA GLU A 8 17.78 21.15 -10.65
C GLU A 8 16.47 20.62 -11.26
N VAL A 9 16.22 19.31 -11.12
CA VAL A 9 14.93 18.73 -11.52
C VAL A 9 13.86 19.10 -10.50
N LEU A 10 12.96 20.00 -10.91
CA LEU A 10 11.86 20.49 -10.09
C LEU A 10 10.67 19.53 -10.05
N TYR A 11 10.39 18.86 -11.18
CA TYR A 11 9.26 17.96 -11.34
C TYR A 11 9.52 16.86 -12.37
N VAL A 12 9.13 15.63 -12.04
CA VAL A 12 9.10 14.47 -12.94
C VAL A 12 7.65 14.05 -13.15
N GLY A 13 7.31 13.74 -14.40
CA GLY A 13 5.98 13.27 -14.77
C GLY A 13 6.02 12.38 -16.01
N LYS A 14 5.04 11.49 -16.17
CA LYS A 14 4.81 10.70 -17.39
C LYS A 14 3.76 11.30 -18.33
N ALA A 15 3.83 10.93 -19.61
CA ALA A 15 2.86 11.30 -20.63
C ALA A 15 2.91 10.38 -21.87
N THR A 16 1.76 10.05 -22.44
CA THR A 16 1.67 9.48 -23.80
C THR A 16 1.79 10.55 -24.89
N ASN A 17 1.43 11.80 -24.56
CA ASN A 17 1.61 12.97 -25.43
C ASN A 17 2.21 14.13 -24.63
N ILE A 18 3.51 14.36 -24.82
CA ILE A 18 4.28 15.39 -24.09
C ILE A 18 3.70 16.77 -24.35
N ARG A 19 3.37 17.11 -25.60
CA ARG A 19 2.82 18.42 -25.97
C ARG A 19 1.51 18.71 -25.23
N ALA A 20 0.59 17.75 -25.22
CA ALA A 20 -0.68 17.88 -24.51
C ALA A 20 -0.48 18.00 -22.99
N ARG A 21 0.41 17.17 -22.42
CA ARG A 21 0.73 17.18 -20.99
C ARG A 21 1.38 18.48 -20.54
N VAL A 22 2.32 19.03 -21.31
CA VAL A 22 2.95 20.31 -21.02
C VAL A 22 1.92 21.43 -21.10
N ARG A 23 1.09 21.44 -22.16
CA ARG A 23 0.04 22.45 -22.34
C ARG A 23 -0.95 22.49 -21.17
N SER A 24 -1.26 21.37 -20.52
CA SER A 24 -2.20 21.35 -19.39
C SER A 24 -1.72 22.15 -18.18
N TYR A 25 -0.41 22.36 -18.01
CA TYR A 25 0.11 23.21 -16.93
C TYR A 25 -0.13 24.71 -17.17
N PHE A 26 -0.25 25.12 -18.44
CA PHE A 26 -0.47 26.51 -18.84
C PHE A 26 -1.96 26.87 -19.03
N GLY A 27 -2.87 25.93 -18.76
CA GLY A 27 -4.31 26.15 -18.85
C GLY A 27 -4.84 27.00 -17.69
N THR A 28 -5.84 27.84 -17.96
CA THR A 28 -6.48 28.77 -17.00
C THR A 28 -7.32 28.11 -15.89
N GLY A 29 -7.38 26.77 -15.84
CA GLY A 29 -8.23 26.01 -14.91
C GLY A 29 -7.51 25.28 -13.78
N ASP A 30 -6.17 25.30 -13.72
CA ASP A 30 -5.45 24.54 -12.69
C ASP A 30 -5.31 25.35 -11.39
N SER A 31 -6.31 25.23 -10.52
CA SER A 31 -6.42 25.92 -9.22
C SER A 31 -5.38 25.48 -8.18
N ARG A 32 -4.45 24.60 -8.53
CA ARG A 32 -3.39 24.14 -7.64
C ARG A 32 -2.31 25.21 -7.51
N ARG A 33 -2.31 25.97 -6.39
CA ARG A 33 -1.28 26.97 -6.00
C ARG A 33 0.17 26.60 -6.33
N LYS A 34 0.52 25.30 -6.33
CA LYS A 34 1.86 24.76 -6.58
C LYS A 34 2.30 24.81 -8.06
N VAL A 35 1.35 24.76 -9.00
CA VAL A 35 1.67 24.79 -10.45
C VAL A 35 2.22 26.16 -10.84
N GLY A 36 1.63 27.23 -10.32
CA GLY A 36 2.08 28.59 -10.62
C GLY A 36 3.51 28.88 -10.16
N SER A 37 3.96 28.36 -9.00
CA SER A 37 5.34 28.55 -8.55
C SER A 37 6.34 27.67 -9.31
N LEU A 38 5.95 26.45 -9.69
CA LEU A 38 6.75 25.56 -10.53
C LEU A 38 7.04 26.23 -11.88
N LEU A 39 6.02 26.76 -12.55
CA LEU A 39 6.15 27.39 -13.86
C LEU A 39 6.97 28.69 -13.83
N LYS A 40 7.08 29.36 -12.68
CA LYS A 40 7.94 30.54 -12.52
C LYS A 40 9.43 30.20 -12.40
N LEU A 41 9.76 29.01 -11.91
CA LEU A 41 11.14 28.58 -11.70
C LEU A 41 11.69 27.76 -12.88
N MET A 42 10.81 27.02 -13.57
CA MET A 42 11.20 26.19 -14.70
C MET A 42 11.77 27.03 -15.84
N GLN A 43 12.93 26.62 -16.36
CA GLN A 43 13.55 27.21 -17.55
C GLN A 43 13.56 26.26 -18.75
N SER A 44 13.57 24.95 -18.52
CA SER A 44 13.59 23.96 -19.60
C SER A 44 12.73 22.72 -19.31
N ILE A 45 12.42 21.99 -20.38
CA ILE A 45 11.71 20.72 -20.34
C ILE A 45 12.57 19.68 -21.04
N HIS A 46 12.83 18.57 -20.36
CA HIS A 46 13.52 17.42 -20.92
C HIS A 46 12.64 16.18 -20.82
N TYR A 47 12.84 15.21 -21.72
CA TYR A 47 12.10 13.96 -21.72
C TYR A 47 13.02 12.79 -22.02
N ILE A 48 12.59 11.61 -21.59
CA ILE A 48 13.19 10.32 -21.93
C ILE A 48 12.10 9.55 -22.65
N SER A 49 12.38 9.07 -23.86
CA SER A 49 11.43 8.23 -24.59
C SER A 49 11.38 6.85 -23.96
N THR A 50 10.20 6.26 -23.89
CA THR A 50 9.97 4.90 -23.39
C THR A 50 9.17 4.12 -24.43
N PRO A 51 9.31 2.78 -24.49
CA PRO A 51 8.63 1.98 -25.51
C PRO A 51 7.11 1.92 -25.29
N ASP A 52 6.68 1.97 -24.04
CA ASP A 52 5.28 1.80 -23.67
C ASP A 52 4.91 2.55 -22.37
N VAL A 53 3.68 2.36 -21.92
CA VAL A 53 3.15 3.00 -20.71
C VAL A 53 3.76 2.42 -19.44
N LEU A 54 3.96 1.10 -19.35
CA LEU A 54 4.54 0.44 -18.18
C LEU A 54 5.95 0.98 -17.91
N SER A 55 6.79 1.02 -18.95
CA SER A 55 8.14 1.59 -18.86
C SER A 55 8.12 3.05 -18.41
N ALA A 56 7.16 3.84 -18.91
CA ALA A 56 7.01 5.25 -18.51
C ALA A 56 6.62 5.39 -17.02
N GLU A 57 5.70 4.55 -16.53
CA GLU A 57 5.29 4.57 -15.11
C GLU A 57 6.43 4.17 -14.19
N VAL A 58 7.16 3.09 -14.52
CA VAL A 58 8.28 2.60 -13.71
C VAL A 58 9.40 3.64 -13.68
N LEU A 59 9.77 4.20 -14.84
CA LEU A 59 10.81 5.22 -14.91
C LEU A 59 10.43 6.48 -14.12
N GLU A 60 9.17 6.93 -14.20
CA GLU A 60 8.66 8.05 -13.41
C GLU A 60 8.83 7.79 -11.91
N LEU A 61 8.41 6.61 -11.42
CA LEU A 61 8.55 6.24 -10.01
C LEU A 61 10.00 6.26 -9.54
N ARG A 62 10.91 5.65 -10.32
CA ARG A 62 12.35 5.60 -10.00
C ARG A 62 12.99 6.98 -9.95
N LEU A 63 12.71 7.83 -10.95
CA LEU A 63 13.22 9.19 -10.99
C LEU A 63 12.67 10.04 -9.83
N ILE A 64 11.39 9.90 -9.48
CA ILE A 64 10.80 10.57 -8.32
C ILE A 64 11.42 10.10 -7.00
N ALA A 65 11.71 8.80 -6.86
CA ALA A 65 12.32 8.24 -5.66
C ALA A 65 13.77 8.72 -5.47
N ARG A 66 14.56 8.73 -6.56
CA ARG A 66 15.99 9.08 -6.55
C ARG A 66 16.23 10.59 -6.50
N LEU A 67 15.57 11.36 -7.36
CA LEU A 67 15.77 12.81 -7.45
C LEU A 67 15.02 13.59 -6.37
N ARG A 68 13.95 12.99 -5.82
CA ARG A 68 13.00 13.64 -4.89
C ARG A 68 12.63 15.08 -5.27
N PRO A 69 12.13 15.33 -6.49
CA PRO A 69 11.88 16.68 -6.97
C PRO A 69 10.93 17.43 -6.05
N ARG A 70 11.25 18.70 -5.76
CA ARG A 70 10.52 19.55 -4.80
C ARG A 70 9.01 19.59 -5.04
N TYR A 71 8.58 19.55 -6.30
CA TYR A 71 7.16 19.65 -6.67
C TYR A 71 6.44 18.30 -6.79
N ASN A 72 7.17 17.17 -6.80
CA ASN A 72 6.58 15.84 -6.61
C ASN A 72 6.30 15.56 -5.12
N HIS A 73 7.21 15.97 -4.24
CA HIS A 73 7.21 15.61 -2.81
C HIS A 73 6.94 16.80 -1.88
N ALA A 74 5.89 17.58 -2.14
CA ALA A 74 5.60 18.75 -1.32
C ALA A 74 5.45 18.39 0.18
N PHE A 75 6.50 18.66 0.95
CA PHE A 75 6.60 18.68 2.43
C PHE A 75 6.31 17.39 3.21
N THR A 76 6.29 16.20 2.60
CA THR A 76 6.00 14.95 3.36
C THR A 76 7.13 13.93 3.23
N ARG A 77 7.95 13.81 4.28
CA ARG A 77 8.99 12.75 4.40
C ARG A 77 8.43 11.40 4.86
N ALA A 78 7.20 11.37 5.34
CA ALA A 78 6.59 10.14 5.87
C ALA A 78 6.07 9.26 4.74
N THR A 79 6.31 7.95 4.84
CA THR A 79 5.70 6.98 3.94
C THR A 79 4.18 7.18 3.89
N LYS A 80 3.62 7.13 2.68
CA LYS A 80 2.16 7.21 2.49
C LYS A 80 1.46 5.95 3.01
N TYR A 81 2.19 4.84 3.04
CA TYR A 81 1.68 3.53 3.41
C TYR A 81 1.42 3.37 4.91
N CYS A 82 0.34 2.65 5.19
CA CYS A 82 -0.02 2.15 6.51
C CYS A 82 -0.01 0.61 6.48
N TYR A 83 0.11 0.03 7.67
CA TYR A 83 0.12 -1.41 7.88
C TYR A 83 -0.83 -1.74 9.03
N VAL A 84 -1.49 -2.89 8.92
CA VAL A 84 -2.24 -3.51 10.01
C VAL A 84 -1.31 -4.45 10.75
N ARG A 85 -1.11 -4.20 12.04
CA ARG A 85 -0.23 -4.96 12.93
C ARG A 85 -1.06 -5.76 13.91
N LEU A 86 -0.82 -7.05 14.01
CA LEU A 86 -1.26 -7.90 15.11
C LEU A 86 -0.15 -8.00 16.16
N THR A 87 -0.45 -7.63 17.40
CA THR A 87 0.54 -7.50 18.49
C THR A 87 0.88 -8.83 19.16
N CYS A 88 1.42 -9.79 18.40
CA CYS A 88 1.76 -11.13 18.90
C CYS A 88 2.78 -11.14 20.05
N GLY A 89 3.57 -10.07 20.23
CA GLY A 89 4.44 -9.92 21.41
C GLY A 89 3.69 -9.67 22.73
N GLU A 90 2.37 -9.45 22.70
CA GLU A 90 1.52 -9.25 23.89
C GLU A 90 0.74 -10.53 24.23
N VAL A 91 0.45 -10.76 25.52
CA VAL A 91 -0.36 -11.93 25.96
C VAL A 91 -1.76 -11.90 25.35
N TRP A 92 -2.28 -10.69 25.12
CA TRP A 92 -3.56 -10.47 24.48
C TRP A 92 -3.32 -9.70 23.17
N PRO A 93 -3.00 -10.36 22.04
CA PRO A 93 -2.76 -9.66 20.78
C PRO A 93 -3.96 -8.83 20.34
N ARG A 94 -3.72 -7.67 19.72
CA ARG A 94 -4.75 -6.80 19.14
C ARG A 94 -4.35 -6.31 17.76
N LEU A 95 -5.32 -5.84 16.99
CA LEU A 95 -5.08 -5.17 15.71
C LEU A 95 -4.76 -3.69 15.92
N MET A 96 -3.83 -3.16 15.13
CA MET A 96 -3.42 -1.75 15.16
C MET A 96 -3.03 -1.25 13.78
N VAL A 97 -3.39 0.00 13.47
CA VAL A 97 -2.88 0.67 12.26
C VAL A 97 -1.61 1.46 12.57
N THR A 98 -0.50 1.07 11.95
CA THR A 98 0.84 1.67 12.12
C THR A 98 1.43 2.12 10.79
N LYS A 99 2.36 3.10 10.83
CA LYS A 99 3.24 3.43 9.71
C LYS A 99 4.66 2.87 9.86
N SER A 100 4.96 2.34 11.06
CA SER A 100 6.26 1.77 11.41
C SER A 100 6.16 0.25 11.38
N LEU A 101 7.08 -0.34 10.63
CA LEU A 101 7.39 -1.77 10.66
C LEU A 101 8.57 -1.91 11.61
N LYS A 102 8.39 -2.67 12.69
CA LYS A 102 9.46 -2.96 13.63
C LYS A 102 10.09 -4.30 13.23
N SER A 103 11.34 -4.28 12.81
CA SER A 103 12.09 -5.52 12.55
C SER A 103 12.36 -6.27 13.85
N GLY A 104 12.34 -7.61 13.81
CA GLY A 104 12.67 -8.47 14.94
C GLY A 104 11.61 -8.59 16.04
N SER A 105 10.37 -8.14 15.80
CA SER A 105 9.22 -8.45 16.67
C SER A 105 8.47 -9.68 16.18
N ASP A 106 7.89 -10.45 17.10
CA ASP A 106 6.97 -11.57 16.80
C ASP A 106 5.64 -11.12 16.15
N ASP A 107 5.43 -9.80 16.02
CA ASP A 107 4.22 -9.20 15.47
C ASP A 107 4.04 -9.53 13.98
N ILE A 108 2.79 -9.72 13.58
CA ILE A 108 2.41 -9.95 12.18
C ILE A 108 1.95 -8.63 11.57
N PHE A 109 2.41 -8.34 10.36
CA PHE A 109 2.05 -7.14 9.63
C PHE A 109 1.39 -7.51 8.30
N LEU A 110 0.31 -6.81 7.97
CA LEU A 110 -0.35 -6.85 6.68
C LEU A 110 -0.34 -5.46 6.05
N GLY A 111 0.10 -5.41 4.80
CA GLY A 111 0.21 -4.20 4.00
C GLY A 111 1.20 -4.44 2.87
N PRO A 112 1.53 -3.39 2.09
CA PRO A 112 1.24 -1.97 2.32
C PRO A 112 -0.20 -1.54 1.94
N ILE A 113 -0.81 -0.69 2.78
CA ILE A 113 -2.17 -0.14 2.56
C ILE A 113 -2.07 1.36 2.25
N SER A 114 -2.75 1.80 1.19
CA SER A 114 -2.62 3.16 0.61
C SER A 114 -3.00 4.31 1.53
N SER A 115 -3.85 4.08 2.53
CA SER A 115 -4.27 5.12 3.45
C SER A 115 -4.58 4.57 4.85
N ARG A 116 -4.54 5.47 5.83
CA ARG A 116 -4.94 5.15 7.20
C ARG A 116 -6.43 4.85 7.31
N SER A 117 -7.27 5.44 6.44
CA SER A 117 -8.71 5.14 6.42
C SER A 117 -8.95 3.71 6.00
N MET A 118 -8.41 3.32 4.84
CA MET A 118 -8.53 1.94 4.34
C MET A 118 -8.02 0.90 5.33
N ALA A 119 -6.89 1.19 6.00
CA ALA A 119 -6.36 0.29 7.03
C ALA A 119 -7.27 0.20 8.27
N ARG A 120 -8.01 1.26 8.61
CA ARG A 120 -9.03 1.21 9.68
C ARG A 120 -10.25 0.43 9.24
N ASP A 121 -10.73 0.66 8.02
CA ASP A 121 -11.89 -0.06 7.47
C ASP A 121 -11.63 -1.58 7.46
N PHE A 122 -10.39 -1.99 7.14
CA PHE A 122 -9.93 -3.37 7.25
C PHE A 122 -9.99 -3.93 8.68
N VAL A 123 -9.47 -3.18 9.65
CA VAL A 123 -9.51 -3.59 11.06
C VAL A 123 -10.95 -3.68 11.54
N ASP A 124 -11.78 -2.70 11.21
CA ASP A 124 -13.19 -2.65 11.58
C ASP A 124 -13.98 -3.81 10.95
N ALA A 125 -13.65 -4.22 9.72
CA ALA A 125 -14.23 -5.40 9.08
C ALA A 125 -14.01 -6.65 9.94
N ILE A 126 -12.75 -6.92 10.30
CA ILE A 126 -12.38 -8.08 11.13
C ILE A 126 -13.01 -7.97 12.52
N GLU A 127 -12.81 -6.86 13.23
CA GLU A 127 -13.28 -6.68 14.60
C GLU A 127 -14.82 -6.70 14.70
N SER A 128 -15.55 -6.44 13.61
CA SER A 128 -17.01 -6.48 13.62
C SER A 128 -17.61 -7.90 13.71
N VAL A 129 -16.79 -8.93 13.49
CA VAL A 129 -17.20 -10.35 13.53
C VAL A 129 -16.22 -11.25 14.31
N VAL A 130 -15.03 -10.75 14.65
CA VAL A 130 -14.05 -11.43 15.51
C VAL A 130 -13.93 -10.68 16.84
N PRO A 131 -14.17 -11.31 18.00
CA PRO A 131 -14.24 -10.63 19.29
C PRO A 131 -12.85 -10.37 19.89
N LEU A 132 -11.98 -9.69 19.14
CA LEU A 132 -10.66 -9.25 19.58
C LEU A 132 -10.79 -8.01 20.49
N ARG A 133 -9.86 -7.82 21.42
CA ARG A 133 -9.87 -6.62 22.27
C ARG A 133 -9.56 -5.37 21.42
N ARG A 134 -10.27 -4.28 21.71
CA ARG A 134 -10.10 -2.98 21.04
C ARG A 134 -9.44 -1.92 21.91
N CYS A 135 -9.26 -2.21 23.21
CA CYS A 135 -8.71 -1.27 24.16
C CYS A 135 -7.21 -1.00 23.92
N THR A 136 -6.78 0.21 24.24
CA THR A 136 -5.37 0.64 24.11
C THR A 136 -4.48 0.21 25.28
N VAL A 137 -5.07 -0.35 26.36
CA VAL A 137 -4.37 -0.85 27.55
C VAL A 137 -3.26 -1.83 27.18
N ARG A 138 -2.03 -1.55 27.63
CA ARG A 138 -0.87 -2.43 27.44
C ARG A 138 -0.93 -3.56 28.46
N MET A 139 -1.05 -4.80 27.98
CA MET A 139 -1.12 -6.00 28.83
C MET A 139 0.08 -6.88 28.54
N GLY A 140 1.18 -6.62 29.26
CA GLY A 140 2.38 -7.45 29.21
C GLY A 140 2.20 -8.78 29.95
N LYS A 141 3.27 -9.59 30.02
CA LYS A 141 3.28 -10.91 30.66
C LYS A 141 2.76 -10.91 32.12
N ASN A 142 3.02 -9.83 32.85
CA ASN A 142 2.65 -9.69 34.26
C ASN A 142 1.34 -8.91 34.46
N TYR A 143 0.57 -8.66 33.40
CA TYR A 143 -0.70 -7.95 33.53
C TYR A 143 -1.65 -8.73 34.45
N ARG A 144 -2.31 -7.99 35.34
CA ARG A 144 -3.40 -8.45 36.19
C ARG A 144 -4.52 -7.43 36.07
N ALA A 145 -5.73 -7.90 35.82
CA ALA A 145 -6.88 -7.01 35.80
C ALA A 145 -7.12 -6.43 37.20
N PRO A 146 -7.49 -5.15 37.32
CA PRO A 146 -7.97 -4.61 38.59
C PRO A 146 -9.17 -5.41 39.10
N VAL A 147 -9.27 -5.57 40.43
CA VAL A 147 -10.33 -6.38 41.08
C VAL A 147 -11.73 -5.89 40.68
N ASP A 148 -11.91 -4.57 40.60
CA ASP A 148 -13.21 -3.94 40.30
C ASP A 148 -13.26 -3.29 38.90
N ALA A 149 -12.44 -3.77 37.95
CA ALA A 149 -12.44 -3.19 36.61
C ALA A 149 -13.78 -3.50 35.89
N PRO A 150 -14.51 -2.48 35.40
CA PRO A 150 -15.77 -2.71 34.71
C PRO A 150 -15.53 -3.38 33.35
N VAL A 151 -16.49 -4.20 32.93
CA VAL A 151 -16.53 -4.76 31.57
C VAL A 151 -16.69 -3.61 30.57
N CYS A 152 -15.82 -3.55 29.58
CA CYS A 152 -15.83 -2.46 28.60
C CYS A 152 -17.06 -2.51 27.68
N SER A 153 -17.47 -1.36 27.15
CA SER A 153 -18.68 -1.26 26.31
C SER A 153 -18.65 -2.17 25.08
N ALA A 154 -17.48 -2.35 24.46
CA ALA A 154 -17.35 -3.28 23.32
C ALA A 154 -17.66 -4.72 23.72
N ALA A 155 -17.27 -5.14 24.93
CA ALA A 155 -17.57 -6.48 25.44
C ALA A 155 -19.02 -6.61 25.90
N GLN A 156 -19.60 -5.56 26.50
CA GLN A 156 -21.03 -5.51 26.84
C GLN A 156 -21.92 -5.65 25.58
N LEU A 157 -21.46 -5.12 24.45
CA LEU A 157 -22.13 -5.24 23.15
C LEU A 157 -21.79 -6.55 22.40
N GLY A 158 -20.99 -7.45 22.99
CA GLY A 158 -20.57 -8.71 22.37
C GLY A 158 -19.57 -8.56 21.21
N LEU A 159 -18.98 -7.38 21.03
CA LEU A 159 -18.05 -7.05 19.94
C LEU A 159 -16.59 -7.35 20.26
N ALA A 160 -16.26 -7.62 21.51
CA ALA A 160 -14.90 -7.88 21.97
C ALA A 160 -14.89 -8.76 23.23
N GLN A 161 -13.84 -9.56 23.42
CA GLN A 161 -13.53 -10.10 24.73
C GLN A 161 -12.83 -9.02 25.60
N CYS A 162 -12.96 -9.12 26.92
CA CYS A 162 -12.50 -8.09 27.86
C CYS A 162 -11.36 -8.57 28.78
N PRO A 163 -10.14 -8.77 28.26
CA PRO A 163 -9.02 -9.14 29.12
C PRO A 163 -8.61 -8.00 30.05
N CYS A 164 -8.97 -6.73 29.75
CA CYS A 164 -8.68 -5.60 30.64
C CYS A 164 -9.40 -5.71 31.99
N SER A 165 -10.63 -6.27 32.02
CA SER A 165 -11.37 -6.56 33.25
C SER A 165 -11.18 -7.98 33.76
N GLY A 166 -10.31 -8.78 33.12
CA GLY A 166 -10.05 -10.16 33.53
C GLY A 166 -11.18 -11.14 33.22
N THR A 167 -12.20 -10.74 32.45
CA THR A 167 -13.36 -11.59 32.14
C THR A 167 -13.19 -12.39 30.84
N ALA A 168 -12.09 -12.18 30.10
CA ALA A 168 -11.79 -12.97 28.91
C ALA A 168 -11.15 -14.32 29.26
N GLU A 169 -11.57 -15.37 28.58
CA GLU A 169 -10.96 -16.69 28.68
C GLU A 169 -9.76 -16.80 27.72
N PRO A 170 -8.54 -17.16 28.19
CA PRO A 170 -7.36 -17.24 27.34
C PRO A 170 -7.51 -18.18 26.14
N SER A 171 -8.13 -19.34 26.33
CA SER A 171 -8.32 -20.36 25.27
C SER A 171 -9.23 -19.84 24.15
N SER A 172 -10.33 -19.19 24.52
CA SER A 172 -11.29 -18.58 23.60
C SER A 172 -10.68 -17.40 22.85
N TYR A 173 -9.90 -16.58 23.54
CA TYR A 173 -9.20 -15.46 22.92
C TYR A 173 -8.13 -15.92 21.92
N ALA A 174 -7.40 -16.99 22.25
CA ALA A 174 -6.42 -17.57 21.34
C ALA A 174 -7.05 -18.01 20.00
N LYS A 175 -8.26 -18.58 20.02
CA LYS A 175 -9.02 -18.91 18.80
C LYS A 175 -9.38 -17.66 17.98
N ALA A 176 -9.76 -16.56 18.65
CA ALA A 176 -10.01 -15.29 17.98
C ALA A 176 -8.74 -14.75 17.31
N VAL A 177 -7.59 -14.83 18.01
CA VAL A 177 -6.29 -14.44 17.47
C VAL A 177 -5.91 -15.30 16.26
N GLU A 178 -6.10 -16.61 16.33
CA GLU A 178 -5.82 -17.54 15.23
C GLU A 178 -6.66 -17.24 13.97
N SER A 179 -7.95 -16.90 14.16
CA SER A 179 -8.81 -16.43 13.07
C SER A 179 -8.24 -15.17 12.41
N VAL A 180 -7.76 -14.20 13.19
CA VAL A 180 -7.09 -13.00 12.65
C VAL A 180 -5.78 -13.35 11.95
N MET A 181 -4.96 -14.24 12.50
CA MET A 181 -3.72 -14.68 11.87
C MET A 181 -3.97 -15.29 10.49
N ARG A 182 -5.01 -16.14 10.36
CA ARG A 182 -5.42 -16.70 9.06
C ARG A 182 -5.75 -15.61 8.05
N VAL A 183 -6.52 -14.59 8.45
CA VAL A 183 -6.85 -13.44 7.58
C VAL A 183 -5.59 -12.71 7.12
N LEU A 184 -4.65 -12.43 8.04
CA LEU A 184 -3.41 -11.71 7.69
C LEU A 184 -2.46 -12.55 6.81
N SER A 185 -2.61 -13.87 6.82
CA SER A 185 -1.92 -14.79 5.92
C SER A 185 -2.63 -14.98 4.58
N GLY A 186 -3.82 -14.40 4.38
CA GLY A 186 -4.57 -14.42 3.12
C GLY A 186 -5.81 -15.32 3.13
N ASN A 187 -6.03 -16.13 4.17
CA ASN A 187 -7.24 -16.94 4.30
C ASN A 187 -8.29 -16.20 5.14
N ALA A 188 -9.30 -15.64 4.48
CA ALA A 188 -10.33 -14.83 5.11
C ALA A 188 -11.74 -15.41 5.03
N ASP A 189 -11.89 -16.65 4.58
CA ASP A 189 -13.19 -17.27 4.27
C ASP A 189 -14.15 -17.20 5.46
N GLU A 190 -13.70 -17.59 6.66
CA GLU A 190 -14.51 -17.55 7.87
C GLU A 190 -15.00 -16.12 8.23
N VAL A 191 -14.15 -15.12 8.03
CA VAL A 191 -14.50 -13.72 8.33
C VAL A 191 -15.46 -13.17 7.28
N LEU A 192 -15.23 -13.48 6.00
CA LEU A 192 -16.11 -13.10 4.90
C LEU A 192 -17.49 -13.74 5.04
N GLU A 193 -17.57 -15.03 5.39
CA GLU A 193 -18.83 -15.72 5.65
C GLU A 193 -19.62 -15.04 6.77
N LYS A 194 -18.98 -14.71 7.90
CA LYS A 194 -19.64 -14.01 9.02
C LYS A 194 -20.11 -12.61 8.63
N LEU A 195 -19.31 -11.86 7.88
CA LEU A 195 -19.68 -10.54 7.38
C LEU A 195 -20.87 -10.62 6.42
N ASN A 196 -20.85 -11.56 5.48
CA ASN A 196 -21.94 -11.79 4.54
C ASN A 196 -23.23 -12.21 5.25
N ALA A 197 -23.16 -13.12 6.21
CA ALA A 197 -24.30 -13.51 7.04
C ALA A 197 -24.88 -12.30 7.80
N LYS A 198 -24.03 -11.45 8.37
CA LYS A 198 -24.43 -10.22 9.07
C LYS A 198 -25.09 -9.20 8.13
N MET A 199 -24.52 -8.98 6.95
CA MET A 199 -25.09 -8.11 5.92
C MET A 199 -26.47 -8.60 5.48
N LEU A 200 -26.61 -9.90 5.20
CA LEU A 200 -27.87 -10.53 4.83
C LEU A 200 -28.92 -10.42 5.95
N ALA A 201 -28.51 -10.55 7.21
CA ALA A 201 -29.41 -10.36 8.35
C ALA A 201 -29.95 -8.91 8.44
N HIS A 202 -29.11 -7.90 8.19
CA HIS A 202 -29.55 -6.50 8.10
C HIS A 202 -30.49 -6.28 6.91
N SER A 203 -30.14 -6.81 5.73
CA SER A 203 -30.96 -6.72 4.52
C SER A 203 -32.35 -7.34 4.69
N ARG A 204 -32.43 -8.55 5.26
CA ARG A 204 -33.71 -9.22 5.59
C ARG A 204 -34.55 -8.44 6.60
N ALA A 205 -33.90 -7.71 7.49
CA ALA A 205 -34.56 -6.82 8.44
C ALA A 205 -34.88 -5.42 7.86
N GLN A 206 -34.72 -5.21 6.54
CA GLN A 206 -34.93 -3.93 5.84
C GLN A 206 -34.07 -2.77 6.38
N ARG A 207 -32.93 -3.09 7.01
CA ARG A 207 -31.93 -2.15 7.54
C ARG A 207 -30.82 -1.93 6.52
N PHE A 208 -31.15 -1.22 5.44
CA PHE A 208 -30.29 -1.11 4.26
C PHE A 208 -29.03 -0.28 4.50
N GLU A 209 -29.09 0.73 5.37
CA GLU A 209 -27.91 1.54 5.72
C GLU A 209 -26.86 0.67 6.44
N GLU A 210 -27.28 -0.11 7.43
CA GLU A 210 -26.39 -1.02 8.15
C GLU A 210 -25.89 -2.15 7.27
N ALA A 211 -26.74 -2.68 6.38
CA ALA A 211 -26.30 -3.66 5.38
C ALA A 211 -25.21 -3.07 4.46
N GLY A 212 -25.39 -1.82 4.01
CA GLY A 212 -24.40 -1.09 3.20
C GLY A 212 -23.07 -0.88 3.93
N VAL A 213 -23.10 -0.56 5.23
CA VAL A 213 -21.88 -0.45 6.06
C VAL A 213 -21.12 -1.79 6.13
N VAL A 214 -21.84 -2.91 6.27
CA VAL A 214 -21.19 -4.23 6.29
C VAL A 214 -20.67 -4.62 4.90
N LEU A 215 -21.38 -4.30 3.82
CA LEU A 215 -20.90 -4.50 2.45
C LEU A 215 -19.62 -3.73 2.17
N ALA A 216 -19.55 -2.45 2.55
CA ALA A 216 -18.35 -1.63 2.40
C ALA A 216 -17.15 -2.23 3.16
N ARG A 217 -17.38 -2.86 4.32
CA ARG A 217 -16.35 -3.59 5.07
C ARG A 217 -15.85 -4.84 4.34
N VAL A 218 -16.76 -5.60 3.72
CA VAL A 218 -16.41 -6.77 2.88
C VAL A 218 -15.52 -6.31 1.71
N GLU A 219 -15.96 -5.29 0.97
CA GLU A 219 -15.22 -4.75 -0.17
C GLU A 219 -13.84 -4.21 0.23
N ALA A 220 -13.75 -3.51 1.37
CA ALA A 220 -12.48 -3.01 1.90
C ALA A 220 -11.53 -4.15 2.28
N LEU A 221 -12.03 -5.19 2.96
CA LEU A 221 -11.26 -6.36 3.35
C LEU A 221 -10.69 -7.08 2.12
N GLU A 222 -11.55 -7.45 1.18
CA GLU A 222 -11.13 -8.16 -0.02
C GLU A 222 -10.17 -7.34 -0.88
N THR A 223 -10.42 -6.04 -1.04
CA THR A 223 -9.57 -5.16 -1.85
C THR A 223 -8.14 -5.11 -1.29
N ILE A 224 -8.02 -5.03 0.03
CA ILE A 224 -6.71 -5.02 0.69
C ILE A 224 -6.04 -6.40 0.59
N LEU A 225 -6.77 -7.50 0.82
CA LEU A 225 -6.22 -8.84 0.71
C LEU A 225 -5.73 -9.13 -0.71
N ARG A 226 -6.54 -8.85 -1.74
CA ARG A 226 -6.14 -8.99 -3.16
C ARG A 226 -4.87 -8.20 -3.45
N ARG A 227 -4.82 -6.93 -3.03
CA ARG A 227 -3.64 -6.07 -3.24
C ARG A 227 -2.38 -6.63 -2.59
N VAL A 228 -2.47 -7.08 -1.34
CA VAL A 228 -1.33 -7.65 -0.60
C VAL A 228 -0.90 -8.97 -1.23
N GLN A 229 -1.85 -9.79 -1.64
CA GLN A 229 -1.60 -11.06 -2.31
C GLN A 229 -0.88 -10.87 -3.64
N SER A 230 -1.34 -9.96 -4.51
CA SER A 230 -0.65 -9.68 -5.79
C SER A 230 0.79 -9.19 -5.59
N VAL A 231 1.06 -8.42 -4.53
CA VAL A 231 2.44 -8.02 -4.19
C VAL A 231 3.27 -9.23 -3.76
N ARG A 232 2.73 -10.10 -2.90
CA ARG A 232 3.43 -11.32 -2.45
C ARG A 232 3.74 -12.25 -3.63
N GLU A 233 2.75 -12.53 -4.47
CA GLU A 233 2.89 -13.38 -5.65
C GLU A 233 3.98 -12.90 -6.60
N LEU A 234 4.01 -11.59 -6.91
CA LEU A 234 5.05 -11.01 -7.75
C LEU A 234 6.45 -11.12 -7.13
N VAL A 235 6.57 -10.93 -5.82
CA VAL A 235 7.86 -11.03 -5.11
C VAL A 235 8.34 -12.47 -5.02
N GLU A 236 7.42 -13.42 -4.88
CA GLU A 236 7.69 -14.86 -4.74
C GLU A 236 7.87 -15.59 -6.07
N ALA A 237 7.28 -15.09 -7.16
CA ALA A 237 7.38 -15.69 -8.50
C ALA A 237 8.81 -15.80 -9.04
N GLY A 238 9.78 -15.06 -8.47
CA GLY A 238 11.15 -15.03 -8.98
C GLY A 238 11.20 -14.23 -10.28
N GLU A 239 11.37 -14.90 -11.41
CA GLU A 239 11.42 -14.29 -12.74
C GLU A 239 10.10 -14.47 -13.50
N LEU A 240 9.61 -13.38 -14.11
CA LEU A 240 8.38 -13.31 -14.90
C LEU A 240 8.63 -12.48 -16.17
N SER A 241 8.01 -12.87 -17.29
CA SER A 241 7.89 -12.00 -18.46
C SER A 241 6.49 -11.40 -18.56
N ILE A 242 6.39 -10.11 -18.89
CA ILE A 242 5.14 -9.44 -19.24
C ILE A 242 5.26 -8.93 -20.67
N ASP A 243 4.50 -9.53 -21.58
CA ASP A 243 4.59 -9.23 -23.01
C ASP A 243 3.37 -8.40 -23.45
N SER A 244 3.62 -7.33 -24.21
CA SER A 244 2.60 -6.47 -24.79
C SER A 244 3.00 -6.05 -26.20
N GLY A 245 2.43 -6.72 -27.20
CA GLY A 245 2.74 -6.48 -28.61
C GLY A 245 4.20 -6.77 -28.93
N GLN A 246 4.96 -5.73 -29.30
CA GLN A 246 6.39 -5.82 -29.64
C GLN A 246 7.31 -5.64 -28.43
N VAL A 247 6.75 -5.34 -27.26
CA VAL A 247 7.50 -5.04 -26.03
C VAL A 247 7.41 -6.22 -25.08
N SER A 248 8.55 -6.68 -24.58
CA SER A 248 8.66 -7.72 -23.56
C SER A 248 9.37 -7.16 -22.34
N HIS A 249 8.80 -7.36 -21.15
CA HIS A 249 9.33 -6.87 -19.89
C HIS A 249 9.79 -8.03 -19.02
N SER A 250 11.07 -8.05 -18.66
CA SER A 250 11.60 -8.97 -17.67
C SER A 250 11.40 -8.39 -16.27
N VAL A 251 10.66 -9.10 -15.44
CA VAL A 251 10.37 -8.75 -14.05
C VAL A 251 11.02 -9.77 -13.13
N GLU A 252 11.78 -9.30 -12.14
CA GLU A 252 12.38 -10.15 -11.12
C GLU A 252 12.00 -9.67 -9.72
N ARG A 253 11.43 -10.56 -8.91
CA ARG A 253 10.91 -10.27 -7.55
C ARG A 253 10.01 -9.03 -7.50
N GLY A 254 9.20 -8.85 -8.55
CA GLY A 254 8.26 -7.75 -8.72
C GLY A 254 8.86 -6.43 -9.23
N LEU A 255 10.15 -6.40 -9.59
CA LEU A 255 10.82 -5.21 -10.16
C LEU A 255 11.09 -5.39 -11.65
N LEU A 256 10.98 -4.30 -12.43
CA LEU A 256 11.30 -4.33 -13.85
C LEU A 256 12.83 -4.31 -14.07
N VAL A 257 13.42 -5.45 -14.41
CA VAL A 257 14.89 -5.56 -14.59
C VAL A 257 15.35 -5.38 -16.03
N GLY A 258 14.47 -5.64 -17.00
CA GLY A 258 14.78 -5.55 -18.42
C GLY A 258 13.58 -5.19 -19.26
N THR A 259 13.82 -4.65 -20.45
CA THR A 259 12.79 -4.41 -21.46
C THR A 259 13.40 -4.65 -22.82
N ASP A 260 12.74 -5.46 -23.63
CA ASP A 260 13.10 -5.74 -25.02
C ASP A 260 12.01 -5.19 -25.94
N VAL A 261 12.42 -4.64 -27.08
CA VAL A 261 11.54 -4.13 -28.14
C VAL A 261 11.96 -4.79 -29.45
N ASP A 262 11.01 -5.46 -30.11
CA ASP A 262 11.29 -6.23 -31.34
C ASP A 262 12.44 -7.24 -31.17
N GLY A 263 12.56 -7.84 -29.97
CA GLY A 263 13.59 -8.82 -29.63
C GLY A 263 14.97 -8.25 -29.35
N ALA A 264 15.11 -6.92 -29.24
CA ALA A 264 16.37 -6.25 -28.89
C ALA A 264 16.25 -5.47 -27.56
N SER A 265 17.32 -5.51 -26.77
CA SER A 265 17.37 -4.82 -25.48
C SER A 265 17.20 -3.31 -25.62
N PHE A 266 16.19 -2.78 -24.95
CA PHE A 266 15.89 -1.35 -24.89
C PHE A 266 16.69 -0.69 -23.76
N ASN A 267 17.44 0.35 -24.13
CA ASN A 267 18.17 1.17 -23.17
C ASN A 267 17.63 2.60 -23.18
N PHE A 268 17.38 3.15 -22.00
CA PHE A 268 16.97 4.54 -21.88
C PHE A 268 18.07 5.47 -22.38
N VAL A 269 17.68 6.46 -23.20
CA VAL A 269 18.59 7.51 -23.63
C VAL A 269 18.51 8.66 -22.64
N ALA A 270 19.63 8.97 -21.99
CA ALA A 270 19.72 10.09 -21.06
C ALA A 270 19.44 11.42 -21.77
N PRO A 271 18.68 12.34 -21.14
CA PRO A 271 18.48 13.67 -21.68
C PRO A 271 19.74 14.51 -21.50
N GLN A 272 19.87 15.56 -22.31
CA GLN A 272 20.98 16.52 -22.23
C GLN A 272 20.77 17.49 -21.05
N ILE A 273 20.97 17.01 -19.82
CA ILE A 273 21.01 17.79 -18.58
C ILE A 273 22.33 17.47 -17.87
N ASP A 274 22.91 18.44 -17.16
CA ASP A 274 24.11 18.28 -16.33
C ASP A 274 23.79 17.50 -15.03
N LEU A 275 23.39 16.25 -15.20
CA LEU A 275 23.08 15.28 -14.15
C LEU A 275 23.58 13.90 -14.58
N ASP A 276 24.12 13.13 -13.64
CA ASP A 276 24.52 11.75 -13.92
C ASP A 276 23.28 10.83 -13.98
N PHE A 277 22.92 10.40 -15.18
CA PHE A 277 21.80 9.49 -15.42
C PHE A 277 22.19 8.02 -15.35
N SER A 278 23.48 7.67 -15.25
CA SER A 278 23.92 6.27 -15.25
C SER A 278 23.29 5.48 -14.10
N GLU A 279 23.34 6.04 -12.89
CA GLU A 279 22.67 5.46 -11.72
C GLU A 279 21.15 5.66 -11.77
N LEU A 280 20.67 6.81 -12.26
CA LEU A 280 19.24 7.15 -12.30
C LEU A 280 18.41 6.30 -13.24
N LEU A 281 19.02 5.73 -14.28
CA LEU A 281 18.35 4.87 -15.27
C LEU A 281 18.53 3.37 -14.96
N SER A 282 19.47 3.02 -14.07
CA SER A 282 19.68 1.63 -13.65
C SER A 282 18.45 1.06 -12.94
N ALA A 283 18.15 -0.22 -13.16
CA ALA A 283 17.14 -0.92 -12.37
C ALA A 283 17.65 -1.13 -10.92
N PRO A 284 16.78 -1.05 -9.90
CA PRO A 284 17.12 -1.52 -8.56
C PRO A 284 17.46 -3.01 -8.58
N LYS A 285 18.28 -3.47 -7.63
CA LYS A 285 18.66 -4.88 -7.61
C LYS A 285 17.51 -5.70 -7.01
N PRO A 286 17.15 -6.86 -7.58
CA PRO A 286 16.14 -7.76 -6.98
C PRO A 286 16.49 -8.21 -5.56
N SER A 287 17.77 -8.23 -5.21
CA SER A 287 18.27 -8.45 -3.84
C SER A 287 17.80 -7.41 -2.83
N ASP A 288 17.46 -6.20 -3.29
CA ASP A 288 17.02 -5.09 -2.43
C ASP A 288 15.59 -5.30 -1.91
N VAL A 289 14.82 -6.19 -2.55
CA VAL A 289 13.49 -6.60 -2.10
C VAL A 289 13.63 -7.52 -0.88
N SER A 290 13.52 -6.93 0.31
CA SER A 290 13.49 -7.65 1.58
C SER A 290 12.30 -7.20 2.40
N TYR A 291 11.73 -8.08 3.23
CA TYR A 291 10.64 -7.69 4.13
C TYR A 291 11.22 -7.04 5.40
N PRO A 292 10.72 -5.87 5.82
CA PRO A 292 9.69 -5.07 5.17
C PRO A 292 10.17 -4.33 3.90
N ILE A 293 9.41 -4.41 2.82
CA ILE A 293 9.77 -3.79 1.54
C ILE A 293 9.73 -2.26 1.68
N SER A 294 10.73 -1.57 1.11
CA SER A 294 10.80 -0.11 1.12
C SER A 294 9.63 0.52 0.33
N ALA A 295 9.23 1.73 0.70
CA ALA A 295 8.09 2.41 0.07
C ALA A 295 8.30 2.65 -1.44
N ASP A 296 9.54 2.90 -1.85
CA ASP A 296 9.90 3.18 -3.24
C ASP A 296 9.77 1.90 -4.10
N LEU A 297 10.25 0.75 -3.60
CA LEU A 297 10.12 -0.54 -4.30
C LEU A 297 8.66 -1.02 -4.31
N ILE A 298 7.91 -0.79 -3.23
CA ILE A 298 6.47 -1.10 -3.16
C ILE A 298 5.69 -0.39 -4.27
N ASP A 299 5.98 0.90 -4.53
CA ASP A 299 5.29 1.67 -5.57
C ASP A 299 5.47 1.03 -6.95
N GLU A 300 6.68 0.55 -7.24
CA GLU A 300 7.00 -0.16 -8.48
C GLU A 300 6.31 -1.52 -8.57
N ILE A 301 6.40 -2.37 -7.53
CA ILE A 301 5.76 -3.69 -7.53
C ILE A 301 4.25 -3.56 -7.73
N LEU A 302 3.62 -2.59 -7.07
CA LEU A 302 2.20 -2.29 -7.27
C LEU A 302 1.90 -1.72 -8.67
N CYS A 303 2.86 -1.09 -9.33
CA CYS A 303 2.75 -0.70 -10.73
C CYS A 303 2.71 -1.94 -11.61
N ILE A 304 3.69 -2.83 -11.46
CA ILE A 304 3.76 -4.10 -12.19
C ILE A 304 2.47 -4.91 -12.02
N ALA A 305 2.00 -5.07 -10.78
CA ALA A 305 0.76 -5.80 -10.47
C ALA A 305 -0.47 -5.26 -11.21
N ARG A 306 -0.58 -3.94 -11.40
CA ARG A 306 -1.71 -3.35 -12.13
C ARG A 306 -1.66 -3.68 -13.62
N HIS A 307 -0.47 -3.67 -14.22
CA HIS A 307 -0.29 -3.95 -15.64
C HIS A 307 -0.42 -5.43 -15.95
N GLN A 308 0.07 -6.31 -15.07
CA GLN A 308 -0.11 -7.76 -15.21
C GLN A 308 -1.60 -8.17 -15.19
N ASN A 309 -2.42 -7.53 -14.36
CA ASN A 309 -3.86 -7.82 -14.29
C ASN A 309 -4.68 -7.19 -15.43
N ALA A 310 -4.08 -6.28 -16.21
CA ALA A 310 -4.75 -5.60 -17.32
C ALA A 310 -4.39 -6.19 -18.70
N ALA A 311 -3.33 -7.00 -18.76
CA ALA A 311 -2.90 -7.77 -19.93
C ALA A 311 -3.67 -9.10 -20.01
#